data_AF-A0A6M0C5A3-F1
#
_entry.id   AF-A0A6M0C5A3-F1
#
_cell.length_a   1.000
_cell.length_b   1.000
_cell.length_c   1.000
_cell.angle_alpha   90.00
_cell.angle_beta   90.00
_cell.angle_gamma   90.00
#
_symmetry.space_group_name_H-M   'P 1'
#
loop_
_entity.id
_entity.type
_entity.pdbx_description
1 polymer ?
#
loop_
_entity_poly.entity_id
_entity_poly.type
_entity_poly.pdbx_seq_one_letter_code
_entity_poly.pdbx_strand_id
1 'polypeptide(L)'
;MHPILPLFQGFYKDFYYVICGDIENESPVWCVFVGEGPLEYAASLTSLILTSWECYETGAYYMTVDEDGYSYLEEDNEGVRKVFQKYNPEQMDTFRYLWGD
;
A
#
# COMPACT_ATOMS: atom_id res chain seq x y z
N MET A 1 7.43 23.60 7.40
CA MET A 1 7.03 22.27 7.91
C MET A 1 5.67 22.00 7.33
N HIS A 2 5.57 21.03 6.43
CA HIS A 2 4.28 20.63 5.86
C HIS A 2 3.53 19.76 6.88
N PRO A 3 2.22 19.97 7.09
CA PRO A 3 1.45 19.08 7.94
C PRO A 3 1.49 17.65 7.39
N ILE A 4 1.50 16.66 8.27
CA ILE A 4 1.44 15.23 7.89
C ILE A 4 0.08 14.70 8.32
N LEU A 5 -0.57 13.94 7.43
CA LEU A 5 -1.78 13.19 7.73
C LEU A 5 -1.43 11.69 7.84
N PRO A 6 -1.40 11.13 9.06
CA PRO A 6 -1.38 9.68 9.27
C PRO A 6 -2.55 8.99 8.58
N LEU A 7 -2.30 7.87 7.90
CA LEU A 7 -3.33 7.01 7.34
C LEU A 7 -3.53 5.76 8.20
N PHE A 8 -2.52 4.90 8.26
CA PHE A 8 -2.57 3.64 9.01
C PHE A 8 -1.16 3.13 9.34
N GLN A 9 -1.12 2.19 10.29
CA GLN A 9 0.06 1.44 10.66
C GLN A 9 -0.03 0.04 10.03
N GLY A 10 1.02 -0.38 9.33
CA GLY A 10 1.16 -1.73 8.81
C GLY A 10 1.57 -2.73 9.88
N PHE A 11 1.49 -4.02 9.53
CA PHE A 11 1.71 -5.12 10.47
C PHE A 11 3.13 -5.15 11.05
N TYR A 12 4.12 -4.67 10.28
CA TYR A 12 5.53 -4.67 10.66
C TYR A 12 5.97 -3.34 11.31
N LYS A 13 5.00 -2.60 11.87
CA LYS A 13 5.19 -1.27 12.49
C LYS A 13 5.58 -0.18 11.50
N ASP A 14 5.42 -0.44 10.21
CA ASP A 14 5.50 0.53 9.14
C ASP A 14 4.35 1.55 9.24
N PHE A 15 4.61 2.78 8.82
CA PHE A 15 3.65 3.88 8.96
C PHE A 15 3.39 4.57 7.63
N TYR A 16 2.12 4.66 7.24
CA TYR A 16 1.70 5.27 5.98
C TYR A 16 1.09 6.65 6.23
N TYR A 17 1.49 7.63 5.43
CA TYR A 17 1.09 9.01 5.61
C TYR A 17 1.10 9.82 4.32
N VAL A 18 0.38 10.94 4.33
CA VAL A 18 0.40 11.97 3.27
C VAL A 18 1.05 13.24 3.80
N ILE A 19 1.83 13.91 2.96
CA ILE A 19 2.37 15.26 3.26
C ILE A 19 1.39 16.29 2.69
N CYS A 20 0.74 17.05 3.57
CA CYS A 20 -0.27 18.03 3.22
C CYS A 20 0.37 19.35 2.76
N GLY A 21 -0.21 19.97 1.72
CA GLY A 21 0.16 21.31 1.27
C GLY A 21 1.17 21.36 0.14
N ASP A 22 1.44 20.22 -0.50
CA ASP A 22 2.06 20.18 -1.82
C ASP A 22 0.95 20.20 -2.88
N ILE A 23 0.66 21.39 -3.42
CA ILE A 23 -0.47 21.61 -4.35
C ILE A 23 -0.21 20.96 -5.71
N GLU A 24 1.06 20.75 -6.07
CA GLU A 24 1.44 20.18 -7.36
C GLU A 24 1.35 18.65 -7.39
N ASN A 25 1.34 18.00 -6.22
CA ASN A 25 1.33 16.54 -6.09
C ASN A 25 -0.05 16.01 -5.67
N GLU A 26 -0.46 14.89 -6.26
CA GLU A 26 -1.78 14.25 -6.06
C GLU A 26 -1.95 13.59 -4.67
N SER A 27 -1.34 14.13 -3.61
CA SER A 27 -1.32 13.53 -2.27
C SER A 27 -0.65 12.14 -2.24
N PRO A 28 0.64 12.04 -2.62
CA PRO A 28 1.37 10.79 -2.61
C PRO A 28 1.36 10.18 -1.21
N VAL A 29 1.24 8.86 -1.16
CA VAL A 29 1.30 8.09 0.09
C VAL A 29 2.73 7.63 0.30
N TRP A 30 3.29 8.06 1.41
CA TRP A 30 4.61 7.65 1.85
C TRP A 30 4.50 6.57 2.90
N CYS A 31 5.44 5.63 2.90
CA CYS A 31 5.62 4.66 3.98
C CYS A 31 7.00 4.84 4.61
N VAL A 32 7.11 4.53 5.90
CA VAL A 32 8.39 4.45 6.60
C VAL A 32 8.46 3.15 7.38
N PHE A 33 9.55 2.39 7.15
CA PHE A 33 9.87 1.18 7.89
C PHE A 33 10.86 1.52 9.01
N VAL A 34 10.77 0.80 10.13
CA VAL A 34 11.66 1.03 11.27
C VAL A 34 13.11 0.76 10.86
N GLY A 35 13.93 1.83 10.83
CA GLY A 35 15.34 1.75 10.44
C GLY A 35 15.64 2.13 9.00
N GLU A 36 14.61 2.46 8.20
CA GLU A 36 14.75 2.86 6.80
C GLU A 36 14.32 4.31 6.56
N GLY A 37 14.69 4.85 5.40
CA GLY A 37 14.19 6.15 4.94
C GLY A 37 12.73 6.04 4.45
N PRO A 38 12.00 7.17 4.38
CA PRO A 38 10.66 7.17 3.80
C PRO A 38 10.71 6.83 2.30
N LEU A 39 9.75 6.04 1.86
CA LEU A 39 9.58 5.63 0.47
C LEU A 39 8.20 6.08 -0.02
N GLU A 40 8.11 6.51 -1.27
CA GLU A 40 6.81 6.76 -1.90
C GLU A 40 6.18 5.42 -2.28
N TYR A 41 5.10 5.07 -1.58
CA TYR A 41 4.40 3.80 -1.72
C TYR A 41 3.34 3.84 -2.81
N ALA A 42 2.53 4.90 -2.87
CA ALA A 42 1.48 5.06 -3.87
C ALA A 42 1.48 6.50 -4.41
N ALA A 43 1.18 6.65 -5.70
CA ALA A 43 1.18 7.93 -6.39
C ALA A 43 0.19 8.94 -5.77
N SER A 44 -0.92 8.44 -5.23
CA SER A 44 -1.93 9.24 -4.54
C SER A 44 -2.68 8.42 -3.51
N LEU A 45 -3.33 9.10 -2.55
CA LEU A 45 -4.31 8.47 -1.66
C LEU A 45 -5.45 7.81 -2.44
N THR A 46 -5.87 8.41 -3.56
CA THR A 46 -6.89 7.83 -4.45
C THR A 46 -6.40 6.52 -5.07
N SER A 47 -5.18 6.49 -5.61
CA SER A 47 -4.59 5.28 -6.20
C SER A 47 -4.46 4.16 -5.19
N LEU A 48 -4.10 4.47 -3.95
CA LEU A 48 -4.07 3.50 -2.85
C LEU A 48 -5.46 2.89 -2.60
N ILE A 49 -6.49 3.74 -2.43
CA ILE A 49 -7.86 3.27 -2.15
C ILE A 49 -8.40 2.43 -3.31
N LEU A 50 -8.18 2.86 -4.57
CA LEU A 50 -8.60 2.11 -5.76
C LEU A 50 -7.88 0.77 -5.88
N THR A 51 -6.59 0.72 -5.55
CA THR A 51 -5.82 -0.53 -5.50
C THR A 51 -6.42 -1.49 -4.48
N SER A 52 -6.59 -1.04 -3.23
CA SER A 52 -7.18 -1.89 -2.18
C SER A 52 -8.58 -2.37 -2.55
N TRP A 53 -9.42 -1.48 -3.10
CA TRP A 53 -10.77 -1.80 -3.53
C TRP A 53 -10.78 -2.89 -4.61
N GLU A 54 -10.03 -2.71 -5.69
CA GLU A 54 -10.03 -3.65 -6.81
C GLU A 54 -9.38 -4.98 -6.42
N CYS A 55 -8.41 -4.99 -5.50
CA CYS A 55 -7.89 -6.24 -4.96
C CYS A 55 -8.98 -7.05 -4.22
N TYR A 56 -9.84 -6.40 -3.42
CA TYR A 56 -10.98 -7.10 -2.81
C TYR A 56 -12.03 -7.52 -3.84
N GLU A 57 -12.32 -6.67 -4.85
CA GLU A 57 -13.31 -6.96 -5.88
C GLU A 57 -12.92 -8.15 -6.76
N THR A 58 -11.63 -8.27 -7.09
CA THR A 58 -11.09 -9.32 -7.96
C THR A 58 -10.70 -10.59 -7.22
N GLY A 59 -10.75 -10.57 -5.88
CA GLY A 59 -10.28 -11.68 -5.04
C GLY A 59 -8.76 -11.80 -4.96
N ALA A 60 -8.00 -10.77 -5.39
CA ALA A 60 -6.58 -10.69 -5.12
C ALA A 60 -6.30 -10.54 -3.61
N TYR A 61 -7.23 -9.93 -2.87
CA TYR A 61 -7.32 -10.02 -1.41
C TYR A 61 -8.49 -10.91 -1.02
N TYR A 62 -8.25 -11.87 -0.14
CA TYR A 62 -9.28 -12.81 0.32
C TYR A 62 -9.08 -13.21 1.79
N MET A 63 -10.18 -13.54 2.45
CA MET A 63 -10.14 -14.07 3.81
C MET A 63 -9.99 -15.59 3.76
N THR A 64 -9.07 -16.11 4.55
CA THR A 64 -8.84 -17.55 4.75
C THR A 64 -8.94 -17.89 6.23
N VAL A 65 -8.93 -19.18 6.57
CA VAL A 65 -9.01 -19.69 7.95
C VAL A 65 -7.92 -20.74 8.14
N ASP A 66 -7.11 -20.63 9.20
CA ASP A 66 -6.11 -21.64 9.53
C ASP A 66 -6.72 -22.92 10.15
N GLU A 67 -5.87 -23.89 10.44
CA GLU A 67 -6.26 -25.17 11.05
C GLU A 67 -6.86 -25.00 12.46
N ASP A 68 -6.54 -23.89 13.15
CA ASP A 68 -7.02 -23.56 14.50
C ASP A 68 -8.33 -22.74 14.46
N GLY A 69 -8.82 -22.38 13.28
CA GLY A 69 -10.06 -21.64 13.09
C GLY A 69 -9.91 -20.11 13.11
N TYR A 70 -8.68 -19.58 13.08
CA TYR A 70 -8.45 -18.13 13.01
C TYR A 70 -8.54 -17.62 11.58
N SER A 71 -9.38 -16.61 11.38
CA SER A 71 -9.50 -15.93 10.08
C SER A 71 -8.42 -14.87 9.90
N TYR A 72 -7.75 -14.88 8.75
CA TYR A 72 -6.77 -13.86 8.38
C TYR A 72 -6.88 -13.48 6.90
N LEU A 73 -6.31 -12.33 6.55
CA LEU A 73 -6.23 -11.85 5.18
C LEU A 73 -5.06 -12.53 4.49
N GLU A 74 -5.31 -13.11 3.33
CA GLU A 74 -4.30 -13.65 2.41
C GLU A 74 -4.42 -12.95 1.06
N GLU A 75 -3.37 -13.06 0.25
CA GLU A 75 -3.28 -12.35 -1.02
C GLU A 75 -2.75 -13.23 -2.16
N ASP A 76 -3.27 -13.00 -3.37
CA ASP A 76 -2.68 -13.47 -4.62
C ASP A 76 -1.69 -12.41 -5.11
N ASN A 77 -0.40 -12.65 -4.88
CA ASN A 77 0.67 -11.71 -5.21
C ASN A 77 0.64 -11.24 -6.67
N GLU A 78 0.30 -12.12 -7.62
CA GLU A 78 0.25 -11.76 -9.03
C GLU A 78 -0.98 -10.90 -9.35
N GLY A 79 -2.11 -11.20 -8.71
CA GLY A 79 -3.32 -10.37 -8.74
C GLY A 79 -3.05 -8.98 -8.18
N VAL A 80 -2.47 -8.90 -6.99
CA VAL A 80 -2.11 -7.65 -6.32
C VAL A 80 -1.13 -6.84 -7.18
N ARG A 81 -0.08 -7.47 -7.71
CA ARG A 81 0.90 -6.82 -8.59
C ARG A 81 0.24 -6.18 -9.81
N LYS A 82 -0.69 -6.86 -10.47
CA LYS A 82 -1.40 -6.34 -11.65
C LYS A 82 -2.26 -5.12 -11.30
N VAL A 83 -3.03 -5.21 -10.22
CA VAL A 83 -3.88 -4.10 -9.75
C VAL A 83 -3.02 -2.92 -9.30
N PHE A 84 -1.95 -3.18 -8.56
CA PHE A 84 -1.02 -2.15 -8.11
C PHE A 84 -0.35 -1.43 -9.29
N GLN A 85 0.14 -2.18 -10.29
CA GLN A 85 0.76 -1.62 -11.49
C GLN A 85 -0.21 -0.73 -12.29
N LYS A 86 -1.51 -1.07 -12.30
CA LYS A 86 -2.54 -0.28 -13.00
C LYS A 86 -2.69 1.12 -12.39
N TYR A 87 -2.60 1.26 -11.07
CA TYR A 87 -2.85 2.52 -10.36
C TYR A 87 -1.58 3.26 -9.90
N ASN A 88 -0.46 2.55 -9.77
CA ASN A 88 0.82 3.06 -9.28
C ASN A 88 2.01 2.60 -10.16
N PRO A 89 1.98 2.85 -11.49
CA PRO A 89 2.98 2.31 -12.41
C PRO A 89 4.41 2.79 -12.13
N GLU A 90 4.57 4.00 -11.58
CA GLU A 90 5.87 4.60 -11.26
C GLU A 90 6.45 4.07 -9.93
N GLN A 91 5.60 3.53 -9.04
CA GLN A 91 6.00 2.99 -7.73
C GLN A 91 6.30 1.49 -7.78
N MET A 92 6.39 0.89 -8.97
CA MET A 92 6.68 -0.54 -9.12
C MET A 92 8.06 -0.94 -8.59
N ASP A 93 9.03 -0.03 -8.57
CA ASP A 93 10.34 -0.31 -7.97
C ASP A 93 10.24 -0.37 -6.44
N THR A 94 9.47 0.54 -5.82
CA THR A 94 9.13 0.47 -4.39
C THR A 94 8.37 -0.83 -4.09
N PHE A 95 7.40 -1.21 -4.93
CA PHE A 95 6.64 -2.45 -4.75
C PHE A 95 7.58 -3.67 -4.73
N ARG A 96 8.47 -3.81 -5.73
CA ARG A 96 9.43 -4.92 -5.79
C ARG A 96 10.40 -4.93 -4.61
N TYR A 97 10.83 -3.76 -4.15
CA TYR A 97 11.70 -3.64 -2.98
C TYR A 97 11.02 -4.19 -1.71
N LEU A 98 9.74 -3.88 -1.50
CA LEU A 98 9.01 -4.23 -0.29
C LEU A 98 8.48 -5.67 -0.29
N TRP A 99 7.97 -6.15 -1.42
CA TRP A 99 7.24 -7.41 -1.50
C TRP A 99 8.05 -8.54 -2.16
N GLY A 100 9.21 -8.23 -2.73
CA GLY A 100 10.06 -9.18 -3.44
C GLY A 100 9.52 -9.56 -4.82
N ASP A 101 10.44 -9.94 -5.71
CA ASP A 101 10.20 -10.81 -6.87
C ASP A 101 10.83 -12.18 -6.56
#